data_AF-A0A3M6Y1G0-F1
#
_entry.id   AF-A0A3M6Y1G0-F1
#
_cell.length_a   1.000
_cell.length_b   1.000
_cell.length_c   1.000
_cell.angle_alpha   90.00
_cell.angle_beta   90.00
_cell.angle_gamma   90.00
#
_symmetry.space_group_name_H-M   'P 1'
#
loop_
_entity.id
_entity.type
_entity.pdbx_description
1 polymer ?
#
loop_
_entity_poly.entity_id
_entity_poly.type
_entity_poly.pdbx_seq_one_letter_code
_entity_poly.pdbx_strand_id
1 'polypeptide(L)'
;MLFEAGSVKAGGGENWIPLCLPGFNNTGFLYMYVSFFSPSDGGDQNPNTNAEGPRPSSSGKEDELAIVLISPQKEGFYELRQMRDDLITQLRQNGSLLNLQSALRRRQATISELLGPGTQLRHFLYKSRGNVQFTMPSFLPHYEGLAARRKLLCLYSNLHEALHSKTAKLKVQCIASQEATALAWETPLFELYCVAGPKTSKNDLAQGANKIVQWVRREEERVFIIGGAVF
;
A
#
# COMPACT_ATOMS: atom_id res chain seq x y z
N MET A 1 -0.32 9.83 1.02
CA MET A 1 -0.84 9.83 2.41
C MET A 1 -1.45 8.46 2.66
N LEU A 2 -0.96 7.70 3.64
CA LEU A 2 -1.63 6.49 4.12
C LEU A 2 -2.43 6.90 5.36
N PHE A 3 -3.76 6.83 5.25
CA PHE A 3 -4.65 7.00 6.40
C PHE A 3 -5.03 5.61 6.90
N GLU A 4 -4.58 5.24 8.09
CA GLU A 4 -5.21 4.14 8.83
C GLU A 4 -6.47 4.71 9.50
N ALA A 5 -7.55 4.80 8.74
CA ALA A 5 -8.83 5.28 9.24
C ALA A 5 -9.60 4.12 9.89
N GLY A 6 -9.15 3.68 11.07
CA GLY A 6 -9.86 2.66 11.85
C GLY A 6 -11.33 3.01 12.10
N SER A 7 -11.68 4.30 12.11
CA SER A 7 -13.05 4.80 12.21
C SER A 7 -13.93 4.47 11.01
N VAL A 8 -13.38 4.48 9.79
CA VAL A 8 -14.11 4.15 8.54
C VAL A 8 -14.45 2.66 8.51
N LYS A 9 -13.60 1.84 9.14
CA LYS A 9 -13.83 0.39 9.32
C LYS A 9 -14.76 0.06 10.50
N ALA A 10 -14.69 0.83 11.59
CA ALA A 10 -15.42 0.57 12.83
C ALA A 10 -16.95 0.65 12.70
N GLY A 11 -17.47 1.34 11.68
CA GLY A 11 -18.91 1.43 11.41
C GLY A 11 -19.54 0.13 10.86
N GLY A 12 -18.75 -0.88 10.49
CA GLY A 12 -19.27 -2.19 10.02
C GLY A 12 -20.21 -2.10 8.81
N GLY A 13 -20.10 -1.02 8.02
CA GLY A 13 -21.08 -0.63 7.01
C GLY A 13 -20.52 0.30 5.93
N GLU A 14 -21.37 0.59 4.95
CA GLU A 14 -21.14 1.52 3.85
C GLU A 14 -20.96 2.94 4.39
N ASN A 15 -19.95 3.67 3.93
CA ASN A 15 -19.68 5.04 4.35
C ASN A 15 -19.89 6.00 3.18
N TRP A 16 -20.48 7.17 3.48
CA TRP A 16 -20.60 8.28 2.54
C TRP A 16 -19.83 9.49 3.08
N ILE A 17 -18.69 9.78 2.46
CA ILE A 17 -17.70 10.71 3.01
C ILE A 17 -17.52 11.88 2.05
N PRO A 18 -17.83 13.13 2.45
CA PRO A 18 -17.50 14.29 1.64
C PRO A 18 -15.98 14.53 1.64
N LEU A 19 -15.41 14.72 0.46
CA LEU A 19 -14.00 15.02 0.21
C LEU A 19 -13.87 16.42 -0.38
N CYS A 20 -13.11 17.28 0.29
CA CYS A 20 -12.72 18.56 -0.27
C CYS A 20 -11.44 18.37 -1.08
N LEU A 21 -11.54 18.51 -2.41
CA LEU A 21 -10.38 18.52 -3.32
C LEU A 21 -10.33 19.89 -4.01
N PRO A 22 -9.68 20.91 -3.41
CA PRO A 22 -9.68 22.28 -3.93
C PRO A 22 -9.12 22.42 -5.34
N GLY A 23 -8.21 21.52 -5.74
CA GLY A 23 -7.67 21.48 -7.10
C GLY A 23 -8.67 20.99 -8.15
N PHE A 24 -9.69 20.22 -7.73
CA PHE A 24 -10.76 19.72 -8.60
C PHE A 24 -11.97 20.67 -8.59
N ASN A 25 -12.47 21.01 -7.40
CA ASN A 25 -13.55 21.97 -7.22
C ASN A 25 -13.30 22.79 -5.95
N ASN A 26 -12.97 24.07 -6.11
CA ASN A 26 -12.72 25.01 -5.01
C ASN A 26 -13.99 25.54 -4.34
N THR A 27 -15.18 25.16 -4.81
CA THR A 27 -16.48 25.61 -4.27
C THR A 27 -17.38 24.47 -3.78
N GLY A 28 -16.94 23.21 -3.88
CA GLY A 28 -17.78 22.06 -3.59
C GLY A 28 -17.03 20.85 -3.05
N PHE A 29 -17.81 19.82 -2.72
CA PHE A 29 -17.28 18.53 -2.26
C PHE A 29 -17.44 17.49 -3.36
N LEU A 30 -16.48 16.57 -3.44
CA LEU A 30 -16.71 15.24 -3.97
C LEU A 30 -17.26 14.36 -2.87
N TYR A 31 -17.88 13.25 -3.22
CA TYR A 31 -18.43 12.31 -2.27
C TYR A 31 -17.91 10.92 -2.56
N MET A 32 -17.35 10.31 -1.52
CA MET A 32 -16.70 9.01 -1.59
C MET A 32 -17.58 7.99 -0.88
N TYR A 33 -18.02 6.99 -1.63
CA TYR A 33 -18.68 5.79 -1.12
C TYR A 33 -17.62 4.74 -0.81
N VAL A 34 -17.56 4.27 0.43
CA VAL A 34 -16.62 3.22 0.86
C VAL A 34 -17.41 2.04 1.43
N SER A 35 -17.27 0.87 0.84
CA SER A 35 -17.90 -0.36 1.31
C SER A 35 -16.87 -1.44 1.52
N PHE A 36 -16.81 -1.98 2.73
CA PHE A 36 -16.00 -3.15 3.05
C PHE A 36 -16.84 -4.41 2.91
N PHE A 37 -16.23 -5.46 2.39
CA PHE A 37 -16.86 -6.76 2.29
C PHE A 37 -15.81 -7.87 2.42
N SER A 38 -16.20 -8.97 3.06
CA SER A 38 -15.39 -10.17 3.06
C SER A 38 -15.73 -10.99 1.82
N PRO A 39 -14.76 -11.34 0.98
CA PRO A 39 -15.02 -12.16 -0.19
C PRO A 39 -15.42 -13.60 0.21
N SER A 40 -15.14 -14.03 1.45
CA SER A 40 -15.53 -15.33 2.01
C SER A 40 -16.93 -15.39 2.62
N ASP A 41 -17.61 -14.26 2.80
CA ASP A 41 -19.02 -14.23 3.25
C ASP A 41 -19.93 -14.53 2.03
N GLY A 42 -19.87 -15.79 1.59
CA GLY A 42 -20.81 -16.39 0.66
C GLY A 42 -21.83 -17.22 1.45
N GLY A 43 -23.01 -16.66 1.68
CA GLY A 43 -24.16 -17.37 2.24
C GLY A 43 -25.05 -16.48 3.13
N ASP A 44 -26.20 -16.07 2.59
CA ASP A 44 -27.37 -15.54 3.30
C ASP A 44 -27.23 -14.21 4.08
N GLN A 45 -27.20 -13.10 3.35
CA GLN A 45 -27.92 -11.91 3.83
C GLN A 45 -29.42 -12.12 3.55
N ASN A 46 -30.11 -12.81 4.45
CA ASN A 46 -31.56 -12.74 4.50
C ASN A 46 -31.96 -11.27 4.76
N PRO A 47 -32.83 -10.63 3.94
CA PRO A 47 -33.12 -9.20 4.08
C PRO A 47 -33.94 -8.82 5.32
N ASN A 48 -34.31 -9.80 6.16
CA ASN A 48 -35.18 -9.61 7.31
C ASN A 48 -34.47 -9.95 8.62
N THR A 49 -33.60 -9.06 9.08
CA THR A 49 -33.35 -8.89 10.51
C THR A 49 -33.10 -7.42 10.82
N ASN A 50 -34.19 -6.71 11.12
CA ASN A 50 -34.16 -5.56 12.01
C ASN A 50 -33.59 -6.04 13.35
N ALA A 51 -32.32 -5.77 13.61
CA ALA A 51 -31.72 -5.99 14.91
C ALA A 51 -30.71 -4.87 15.17
N GLU A 52 -31.20 -3.81 15.82
CA GLU A 52 -30.40 -2.91 16.63
C GLU A 52 -29.73 -3.75 17.74
N GLY A 53 -28.46 -4.06 17.54
CA GLY A 53 -27.63 -4.76 18.50
C GLY A 53 -26.16 -4.57 18.13
N PRO A 54 -25.25 -4.33 19.10
CA PRO A 54 -23.85 -4.08 18.79
C PRO A 54 -23.26 -5.37 18.22
N ARG A 55 -22.92 -5.35 16.92
CA ARG A 55 -22.17 -6.44 16.28
C ARG A 55 -20.89 -6.66 17.08
N PRO A 56 -20.56 -7.91 17.46
CA PRO A 56 -19.37 -8.16 18.27
C PRO A 56 -18.14 -7.67 17.51
N SER A 57 -17.29 -6.93 18.21
CA SER A 57 -16.02 -6.39 17.74
C SER A 57 -15.19 -7.49 17.06
N SER A 58 -15.24 -7.58 15.75
CA SER A 58 -14.48 -8.56 14.97
C SER A 58 -13.03 -8.07 14.82
N SER A 59 -12.29 -8.15 15.91
CA SER A 59 -10.83 -8.17 15.89
C SER A 59 -10.38 -9.46 15.18
N GLY A 60 -10.23 -9.45 13.85
CA GLY A 60 -9.58 -10.58 13.16
C GLY A 60 -9.85 -10.87 11.69
N LYS A 61 -10.66 -10.13 10.94
CA LYS A 61 -10.72 -10.32 9.47
C LYS A 61 -9.66 -9.44 8.79
N GLU A 62 -8.43 -9.96 8.65
CA GLU A 62 -7.33 -9.31 7.93
C GLU A 62 -7.50 -9.34 6.39
N ASP A 63 -8.43 -10.14 5.87
CA ASP A 63 -8.67 -10.34 4.42
C ASP A 63 -9.95 -9.66 3.92
N GLU A 64 -10.20 -8.41 4.33
CA GLU A 64 -11.35 -7.63 3.83
C GLU A 64 -10.98 -6.79 2.61
N LEU A 65 -11.87 -6.77 1.62
CA LEU A 65 -11.77 -5.89 0.46
C LEU A 65 -12.58 -4.63 0.69
N ALA A 66 -12.11 -3.52 0.12
CA ALA A 66 -12.82 -2.25 0.10
C ALA A 66 -13.11 -1.84 -1.35
N ILE A 67 -14.36 -1.46 -1.63
CA ILE A 67 -14.74 -0.76 -2.85
C ILE A 67 -14.86 0.71 -2.52
N VAL A 68 -14.14 1.54 -3.27
CA VAL A 68 -14.18 2.99 -3.18
C VAL A 68 -14.72 3.53 -4.49
N LEU A 69 -15.85 4.22 -4.44
CA LEU A 69 -16.48 4.89 -5.57
C LEU A 69 -16.57 6.39 -5.26
N ILE A 70 -16.33 7.24 -6.26
CA ILE A 70 -16.33 8.70 -6.08
C ILE A 70 -17.34 9.32 -7.04
N SER A 71 -18.18 10.22 -6.55
CA SER A 71 -19.14 10.99 -7.34
C SER A 71 -19.12 12.48 -6.96
N PRO A 72 -19.32 13.41 -7.91
CA PRO A 72 -19.53 14.82 -7.60
C PRO A 72 -20.96 15.12 -7.08
N GLN A 73 -21.87 14.14 -7.12
CA GLN A 73 -23.26 14.33 -6.74
C GLN A 73 -23.46 13.98 -5.26
N LYS A 74 -23.89 14.96 -4.46
CA LYS A 74 -24.14 14.80 -3.03
C LYS A 74 -25.13 13.69 -2.69
N GLU A 75 -26.16 13.54 -3.52
CA GLU A 75 -27.25 12.58 -3.31
C GLU A 75 -27.03 11.25 -4.06
N GLY A 76 -25.84 11.04 -4.65
CA GLY A 76 -25.51 9.85 -5.45
C GLY A 76 -25.25 8.57 -4.64
N PHE A 77 -25.58 8.56 -3.34
CA PHE A 77 -25.31 7.43 -2.45
C PHE A 77 -25.93 6.13 -2.94
N TYR A 78 -27.22 6.14 -3.28
CA TYR A 78 -27.95 4.93 -3.67
C TYR A 78 -27.52 4.40 -5.03
N GLU A 79 -27.18 5.28 -5.96
CA GLU A 79 -26.66 4.90 -7.29
C GLU A 79 -25.31 4.19 -7.17
N LEU A 80 -24.38 4.72 -6.36
CA LEU A 80 -23.09 4.09 -6.13
C LEU A 80 -23.21 2.79 -5.31
N ARG A 81 -24.18 2.72 -4.40
CA ARG A 81 -24.50 1.48 -3.69
C ARG A 81 -24.94 0.37 -4.65
N GLN A 82 -25.84 0.69 -5.57
CA GLN A 82 -26.29 -0.25 -6.61
C GLN A 82 -25.13 -0.64 -7.54
N MET A 83 -24.33 0.33 -8.00
CA MET A 83 -23.13 0.06 -8.80
C MET A 83 -22.16 -0.90 -8.09
N ARG A 84 -22.01 -0.76 -6.77
CA ARG A 84 -21.21 -1.69 -5.97
C ARG A 84 -21.81 -3.11 -5.99
N ASP A 85 -23.13 -3.26 -5.83
CA ASP A 85 -23.77 -4.59 -5.89
C ASP A 85 -23.59 -5.27 -7.24
N ASP A 86 -23.78 -4.50 -8.31
CA ASP A 86 -23.62 -4.98 -9.68
C ASP A 86 -22.17 -5.41 -9.93
N LEU A 87 -21.20 -4.59 -9.49
CA LEU A 87 -19.78 -4.91 -9.60
C LEU A 87 -19.41 -6.17 -8.82
N ILE A 88 -19.86 -6.32 -7.57
CA ILE A 88 -19.61 -7.52 -6.77
C ILE A 88 -20.21 -8.75 -7.43
N THR A 89 -21.43 -8.63 -7.97
CA THR A 89 -22.10 -9.70 -8.71
C THR A 89 -21.31 -10.11 -9.94
N GLN A 90 -20.83 -9.15 -10.73
CA GLN A 90 -19.98 -9.42 -11.89
C GLN A 90 -18.64 -10.08 -11.50
N LEU A 91 -17.98 -9.58 -10.46
CA LEU A 91 -16.73 -10.16 -9.94
C LEU A 91 -16.89 -11.61 -9.46
N ARG A 92 -18.07 -11.97 -8.95
CA ARG A 92 -18.42 -13.35 -8.59
C ARG A 92 -18.64 -14.19 -9.84
N GLN A 93 -19.45 -13.70 -10.78
CA GLN A 93 -19.81 -14.41 -12.00
C GLN A 93 -18.59 -14.74 -12.88
N ASN A 94 -17.65 -13.80 -12.99
CA ASN A 94 -16.45 -13.99 -13.81
C ASN A 94 -15.28 -14.67 -13.05
N GLY A 95 -15.49 -15.09 -11.79
CA GLY A 95 -14.47 -15.72 -10.96
C GLY A 95 -13.32 -14.80 -10.51
N SER A 96 -13.35 -13.50 -10.85
CA SER A 96 -12.31 -12.55 -10.46
C SER A 96 -12.22 -12.38 -8.94
N LEU A 97 -13.33 -12.55 -8.23
CA LEU A 97 -13.34 -12.50 -6.78
C LEU A 97 -12.45 -13.58 -6.15
N LEU A 98 -12.37 -14.78 -6.75
CA LEU A 98 -11.49 -15.85 -6.29
C LEU A 98 -10.00 -15.52 -6.54
N ASN A 99 -9.70 -14.85 -7.65
CA ASN A 99 -8.35 -14.36 -7.93
C ASN A 99 -7.92 -13.31 -6.91
N LEU A 100 -8.81 -12.38 -6.56
CA LEU A 100 -8.58 -11.39 -5.50
C LEU A 100 -8.36 -12.06 -4.14
N GLN A 101 -9.19 -13.04 -3.77
CA GLN A 101 -8.99 -13.83 -2.54
C GLN A 101 -7.62 -14.52 -2.51
N SER A 102 -7.25 -15.15 -3.64
CA SER A 102 -5.96 -15.83 -3.76
C SER A 102 -4.79 -14.85 -3.65
N ALA A 103 -4.95 -13.62 -4.16
CA ALA A 103 -3.96 -12.56 -4.02
C ALA A 103 -3.86 -12.05 -2.57
N LEU A 104 -4.98 -11.88 -1.87
CA LEU A 104 -4.99 -11.49 -0.44
C LEU A 104 -4.22 -12.50 0.42
N ARG A 105 -4.49 -13.80 0.24
CA ARG A 105 -3.81 -14.87 0.99
C ARG A 105 -2.30 -14.91 0.77
N ARG A 106 -1.83 -14.54 -0.43
CA ARG A 106 -0.39 -14.50 -0.74
C ARG A 106 0.34 -13.38 0.02
N ARG A 107 -0.37 -12.39 0.59
CA ARG A 107 0.20 -11.20 1.25
C ARG A 107 1.20 -10.46 0.35
N GLN A 108 1.82 -9.39 0.86
CA GLN A 108 2.90 -8.71 0.15
C GLN A 108 4.07 -9.68 -0.10
N ALA A 109 4.64 -9.65 -1.29
CA ALA A 109 5.78 -10.48 -1.64
C ALA A 109 7.01 -10.14 -0.77
N THR A 110 7.74 -11.17 -0.36
CA THR A 110 8.99 -11.02 0.39
C THR A 110 10.12 -10.54 -0.52
N ILE A 111 11.19 -10.00 0.07
CA ILE A 111 12.36 -9.54 -0.68
C ILE A 111 12.99 -10.65 -1.54
N SER A 112 12.99 -11.89 -1.04
CA SER A 112 13.55 -13.06 -1.72
C SER A 112 12.69 -13.49 -2.91
N GLU A 113 11.37 -13.34 -2.85
CA GLU A 113 10.48 -13.64 -3.98
C GLU A 113 10.63 -12.61 -5.10
N LEU A 114 10.88 -11.35 -4.75
CA LEU A 114 11.04 -10.27 -5.73
C LEU A 114 12.40 -10.30 -6.44
N LEU A 115 13.49 -10.51 -5.69
CA LEU A 115 14.87 -10.39 -6.21
C LEU A 115 15.58 -11.73 -6.41
N GLY A 116 14.94 -12.84 -6.02
CA GLY A 116 15.47 -14.19 -6.09
C GLY A 116 16.11 -14.68 -4.78
N PRO A 117 16.24 -16.01 -4.62
CA PRO A 117 16.84 -16.62 -3.44
C PRO A 117 18.32 -16.22 -3.31
N GLY A 118 18.79 -16.01 -2.08
CA GLY A 118 20.18 -15.64 -1.79
C GLY A 118 20.51 -14.15 -1.90
N THR A 119 19.49 -13.28 -2.01
CA THR A 119 19.70 -11.84 -1.87
C THR A 119 20.19 -11.49 -0.47
N GLN A 120 21.19 -10.63 -0.39
CA GLN A 120 21.70 -10.09 0.89
C GLN A 120 20.86 -8.91 1.40
N LEU A 121 19.94 -8.42 0.55
CA LEU A 121 18.99 -7.38 0.91
C LEU A 121 17.91 -7.95 1.80
N ARG A 122 17.61 -7.22 2.87
CA ARG A 122 16.55 -7.56 3.82
C ARG A 122 15.27 -6.80 3.56
N HIS A 123 15.36 -5.55 3.08
CA HIS A 123 14.20 -4.72 2.76
C HIS A 123 14.59 -3.53 1.88
N PHE A 124 13.62 -2.95 1.16
CA PHE A 124 13.77 -1.67 0.47
C PHE A 124 12.50 -0.82 0.52
N LEU A 125 12.66 0.46 0.26
CA LEU A 125 11.59 1.41 -0.01
C LEU A 125 11.98 2.16 -1.29
N TYR A 126 11.20 1.96 -2.36
CA TYR A 126 11.38 2.65 -3.63
C TYR A 126 10.25 3.66 -3.80
N LYS A 127 10.59 4.91 -4.08
CA LYS A 127 9.66 6.01 -4.33
C LYS A 127 9.81 6.48 -5.77
N SER A 128 8.77 6.32 -6.58
CA SER A 128 8.67 6.93 -7.90
C SER A 128 8.28 8.40 -7.74
N ARG A 129 9.12 9.31 -8.23
CA ARG A 129 8.85 10.75 -8.13
C ARG A 129 7.82 11.19 -9.15
N GLY A 130 7.85 10.63 -10.36
CA GLY A 130 6.88 10.92 -11.41
C GLY A 130 5.46 10.51 -11.03
N ASN A 131 5.31 9.34 -10.39
CA ASN A 131 4.00 8.81 -10.02
C ASN A 131 3.55 9.25 -8.61
N VAL A 132 4.41 9.93 -7.83
CA VAL A 132 4.18 10.29 -6.42
C VAL A 132 3.73 9.07 -5.58
N GLN A 133 4.27 7.90 -5.91
CA GLN A 133 3.93 6.61 -5.33
C GLN A 133 5.18 5.92 -4.81
N PHE A 134 5.02 4.96 -3.91
CA PHE A 134 6.12 4.15 -3.42
C PHE A 134 5.72 2.68 -3.31
N THR A 135 6.72 1.80 -3.33
CA THR A 135 6.56 0.36 -3.16
C THR A 135 7.65 -0.18 -2.25
N MET A 136 7.29 -1.21 -1.49
CA MET A 136 8.18 -1.92 -0.57
C MET A 136 7.71 -3.39 -0.45
N PRO A 137 8.62 -4.33 -0.19
CA PRO A 137 8.25 -5.72 0.04
C PRO A 137 7.59 -5.89 1.41
N SER A 138 7.15 -7.12 1.70
CA SER A 138 6.78 -7.51 3.06
C SER A 138 7.92 -7.29 4.04
N PHE A 139 7.57 -6.95 5.28
CA PHE A 139 8.51 -6.88 6.39
C PHE A 139 9.12 -8.24 6.77
N LEU A 140 8.51 -9.35 6.33
CA LEU A 140 8.99 -10.69 6.62
C LEU A 140 10.16 -11.09 5.71
N PRO A 141 11.09 -11.94 6.19
CA PRO A 141 11.15 -12.50 7.56
C PRO A 141 11.92 -11.62 8.56
N HIS A 142 12.60 -10.57 8.10
CA HIS A 142 13.64 -9.90 8.90
C HIS A 142 13.13 -8.83 9.86
N TYR A 143 11.94 -8.27 9.62
CA TYR A 143 11.36 -7.18 10.39
C TYR A 143 9.99 -7.57 10.94
N GLU A 144 9.91 -8.76 11.54
CA GLU A 144 8.71 -9.23 12.23
C GLU A 144 8.48 -8.47 13.55
N GLY A 145 7.23 -8.10 13.82
CA GLY A 145 6.85 -7.37 15.03
C GLY A 145 7.06 -5.85 14.96
N LEU A 146 6.39 -5.13 15.87
CA LEU A 146 6.34 -3.66 15.86
C LEU A 146 7.69 -3.00 16.12
N ALA A 147 8.52 -3.57 17.00
CA ALA A 147 9.82 -2.99 17.35
C ALA A 147 10.79 -3.01 16.17
N ALA A 148 10.90 -4.14 15.47
CA ALA A 148 11.78 -4.28 14.31
C ALA A 148 11.32 -3.38 13.15
N ARG A 149 10.00 -3.30 12.89
CA ARG A 149 9.43 -2.38 11.90
C ARG A 149 9.73 -0.93 12.21
N ARG A 150 9.52 -0.50 13.46
CA ARG A 150 9.84 0.87 13.89
C ARG A 150 11.33 1.17 13.70
N LYS A 151 12.22 0.26 14.07
CA LYS A 151 13.67 0.43 13.88
C LYS A 151 14.03 0.61 12.40
N LEU A 152 13.44 -0.18 11.51
CA LEU A 152 13.60 -0.03 10.06
C LEU A 152 13.09 1.33 9.55
N LEU A 153 11.90 1.75 9.99
CA LEU A 153 11.33 3.04 9.58
C LEU A 153 12.16 4.22 10.10
N CYS A 154 12.68 4.15 11.33
CA CYS A 154 13.63 5.14 11.85
C CYS A 154 14.91 5.18 11.01
N LEU A 155 15.44 4.02 10.59
CA LEU A 155 16.59 3.96 9.69
C LEU A 155 16.31 4.67 8.36
N TYR A 156 15.13 4.43 7.76
CA TYR A 156 14.72 5.13 6.54
C TYR A 156 14.54 6.63 6.76
N SER A 157 13.97 7.04 7.91
CA SER A 157 13.85 8.45 8.27
C SER A 157 15.21 9.13 8.35
N ASN A 158 16.19 8.51 9.02
CA ASN A 158 17.54 9.06 9.17
C ASN A 158 18.27 9.15 7.82
N LEU A 159 18.11 8.12 6.96
CA LEU A 159 18.66 8.14 5.61
C LEU A 159 18.01 9.22 4.74
N HIS A 160 16.70 9.43 4.88
CA HIS A 160 15.98 10.49 4.19
C HIS A 160 16.47 11.86 4.63
N GLU A 161 16.56 12.11 5.94
CA GLU A 161 17.07 13.38 6.49
C GLU A 161 18.50 13.68 6.04
N ALA A 162 19.38 12.68 6.06
CA ALA A 162 20.76 12.86 5.65
C ALA A 162 20.90 13.16 4.14
N LEU A 163 20.02 12.60 3.31
CA LEU A 163 20.01 12.84 1.86
C LEU A 163 19.37 14.19 1.49
N HIS A 164 18.32 14.60 2.21
CA HIS A 164 17.55 15.83 1.95
C HIS A 164 17.92 17.01 2.84
N SER A 165 18.96 16.90 3.67
CA SER A 165 19.46 18.01 4.47
C SER A 165 19.81 19.20 3.58
N LYS A 166 19.50 20.43 4.03
CA LYS A 166 19.76 21.67 3.27
C LYS A 166 21.23 21.86 2.88
N THR A 167 22.15 21.22 3.60
CA THR A 167 23.58 21.25 3.33
C THR A 167 24.10 20.02 2.56
N ALA A 168 23.25 19.02 2.34
CA ALA A 168 23.63 17.80 1.65
C ALA A 168 23.77 18.06 0.14
N LYS A 169 24.94 17.71 -0.40
CA LYS A 169 25.20 17.64 -1.86
C LYS A 169 25.22 16.20 -2.37
N LEU A 170 24.92 15.23 -1.50
CA LEU A 170 25.13 13.81 -1.73
C LEU A 170 23.87 13.18 -2.32
N LYS A 171 23.97 12.66 -3.53
CA LYS A 171 22.89 11.90 -4.19
C LYS A 171 22.86 10.41 -3.80
N VAL A 172 23.93 9.93 -3.16
CA VAL A 172 24.08 8.56 -2.71
C VAL A 172 24.78 8.56 -1.36
N GLN A 173 24.23 7.84 -0.40
CA GLN A 173 24.82 7.67 0.93
C GLN A 173 24.74 6.21 1.35
N CYS A 174 25.85 5.67 1.86
CA CYS A 174 25.89 4.35 2.46
C CYS A 174 26.28 4.45 3.92
N ILE A 175 25.50 3.82 4.79
CA ILE A 175 25.78 3.70 6.23
C ILE A 175 26.01 2.22 6.52
N ALA A 176 27.09 1.92 7.25
CA ALA A 176 27.37 0.58 7.74
C ALA A 176 27.37 0.62 9.27
N SER A 177 26.56 -0.24 9.90
CA SER A 177 26.58 -0.49 11.33
C SER A 177 26.91 -1.95 11.61
N GLN A 178 27.07 -2.30 12.89
CA GLN A 178 27.28 -3.69 13.30
C GLN A 178 26.07 -4.59 12.97
N GLU A 179 24.87 -3.99 12.84
CA GLU A 179 23.62 -4.72 12.66
C GLU A 179 23.16 -4.81 11.20
N ALA A 180 23.47 -3.80 10.40
CA ALA A 180 23.03 -3.71 9.00
C ALA A 180 23.88 -2.73 8.19
N THR A 181 23.94 -2.98 6.88
CA THR A 181 24.43 -2.00 5.90
C THR A 181 23.25 -1.44 5.13
N ALA A 182 23.15 -0.12 5.01
CA ALA A 182 22.05 0.55 4.33
C ALA A 182 22.54 1.56 3.29
N LEU A 183 21.71 1.80 2.28
CA LEU A 183 21.97 2.71 1.17
C LEU A 183 20.75 3.61 0.96
N ALA A 184 21.01 4.89 0.74
CA ALA A 184 20.06 5.85 0.19
C ALA A 184 20.59 6.33 -1.17
N TRP A 185 19.72 6.41 -2.16
CA TRP A 185 20.04 6.83 -3.51
C TRP A 185 18.90 7.68 -4.08
N GLU A 186 19.20 8.93 -4.42
CA GLU A 186 18.28 9.85 -5.08
C GLU A 186 18.68 10.10 -6.54
N THR A 187 17.66 10.14 -7.38
CA THR A 187 17.71 10.61 -8.76
C THR A 187 16.51 11.52 -9.04
N PRO A 188 16.48 12.26 -10.16
CA PRO A 188 15.30 13.01 -10.56
C PRO A 188 14.04 12.15 -10.77
N LEU A 189 14.21 10.86 -11.07
CA LEU A 189 13.11 9.94 -11.37
C LEU A 189 12.60 9.19 -10.14
N PHE A 190 13.51 8.83 -9.22
CA PHE A 190 13.18 8.00 -8.07
C PHE A 190 14.10 8.26 -6.87
N GLU A 191 13.62 7.87 -5.69
CA GLU A 191 14.41 7.70 -4.48
C GLU A 191 14.36 6.24 -4.04
N LEU A 192 15.51 5.67 -3.68
CA LEU A 192 15.63 4.30 -3.20
C LEU A 192 16.34 4.28 -1.85
N TYR A 193 15.72 3.61 -0.89
CA TYR A 193 16.31 3.28 0.40
C TYR A 193 16.36 1.76 0.53
N CYS A 194 17.51 1.16 0.77
CA CYS A 194 17.60 -0.29 0.97
C CYS A 194 18.51 -0.66 2.12
N VAL A 195 18.26 -1.82 2.70
CA VAL A 195 19.00 -2.35 3.83
C VAL A 195 19.36 -3.81 3.58
N ALA A 196 20.60 -4.16 3.89
CA ALA A 196 21.17 -5.49 3.79
C ALA A 196 21.59 -6.01 5.16
N GLY A 197 22.00 -7.27 5.20
CA GLY A 197 22.55 -7.89 6.40
C GLY A 197 23.84 -7.24 6.92
N PRO A 198 24.27 -7.59 8.14
CA PRO A 198 25.54 -7.16 8.66
C PRO A 198 26.67 -7.71 7.78
N LYS A 199 27.76 -6.94 7.64
CA LYS A 199 28.95 -7.30 6.85
C LYS A 199 28.73 -7.39 5.33
N THR A 200 27.59 -6.95 4.80
CA THR A 200 27.43 -6.81 3.35
C THR A 200 28.35 -5.72 2.81
N SER A 201 29.11 -6.02 1.75
CA SER A 201 30.02 -5.06 1.13
C SER A 201 29.24 -3.95 0.42
N LYS A 202 29.86 -2.77 0.26
CA LYS A 202 29.25 -1.67 -0.50
C LYS A 202 28.94 -2.06 -1.95
N ASN A 203 29.77 -2.90 -2.55
CA ASN A 203 29.59 -3.38 -3.92
C ASN A 203 28.36 -4.28 -4.02
N ASP A 204 28.19 -5.23 -3.10
CA ASP A 204 27.03 -6.13 -3.09
C ASP A 204 25.74 -5.36 -2.84
N LEU A 205 25.79 -4.36 -1.95
CA LEU A 205 24.64 -3.48 -1.68
C LEU A 205 24.26 -2.65 -2.91
N ALA A 206 25.24 -2.09 -3.63
CA ALA A 206 25.02 -1.37 -4.86
C ALA A 206 24.46 -2.28 -5.98
N GLN A 207 24.97 -3.51 -6.10
CA GLN A 207 24.41 -4.50 -7.03
C GLN A 207 22.95 -4.84 -6.68
N GLY A 208 22.65 -5.06 -5.39
CA GLY A 208 21.29 -5.27 -4.91
C GLY A 208 20.37 -4.08 -5.22
N ALA A 209 20.83 -2.86 -4.99
CA ALA A 209 20.08 -1.64 -5.31
C ALA A 209 19.76 -1.55 -6.82
N ASN A 210 20.73 -1.86 -7.69
CA ASN A 210 20.49 -1.89 -9.13
C ASN A 210 19.48 -2.97 -9.53
N LYS A 211 19.51 -4.16 -8.90
CA LYS A 211 18.49 -5.20 -9.13
C LYS A 211 17.10 -4.73 -8.75
N ILE A 212 16.94 -3.98 -7.65
CA ILE A 212 15.65 -3.37 -7.27
C ILE A 212 15.18 -2.42 -8.37
N VAL A 213 16.05 -1.50 -8.83
CA VAL A 213 15.67 -0.53 -9.88
C VAL A 213 15.26 -1.24 -11.17
N GLN A 214 15.98 -2.29 -11.57
CA GLN A 214 15.64 -3.09 -12.74
C GLN A 214 14.31 -3.83 -12.57
N TRP A 215 14.06 -4.41 -11.40
CA TRP A 215 12.79 -5.06 -11.08
C TRP A 215 11.62 -4.07 -11.13
N VAL A 216 11.74 -2.90 -10.49
CA VAL A 216 10.68 -1.87 -10.51
C VAL A 216 10.38 -1.42 -11.93
N ARG A 217 11.40 -1.18 -12.75
CA ARG A 217 11.22 -0.78 -14.16
C ARG A 217 10.51 -1.86 -14.98
N ARG A 218 10.80 -3.14 -14.72
CA ARG A 218 10.15 -4.24 -15.43
C ARG A 218 8.69 -4.41 -15.02
N GLU A 219 8.38 -4.20 -13.74
CA GLU A 219 7.05 -4.41 -13.17
C GLU A 219 6.28 -3.10 -12.95
N GLU A 220 6.64 -2.02 -13.65
CA GLU A 220 6.20 -0.64 -13.33
C GLU A 220 4.68 -0.52 -13.26
N GLU A 221 3.97 -1.04 -14.26
CA GLU A 221 2.50 -1.05 -14.35
C GLU A 221 1.82 -1.93 -13.29
N ARG A 222 2.56 -2.87 -12.68
CA ARG A 222 2.04 -3.74 -11.63
C ARG A 222 2.26 -3.16 -10.24
N VAL A 223 3.30 -2.37 -10.05
CA VAL A 223 3.67 -1.79 -8.75
C VAL A 223 3.15 -0.37 -8.57
N PHE A 224 2.84 0.33 -9.66
CA PHE A 224 2.28 1.68 -9.63
C PHE A 224 1.00 1.76 -10.45
N ILE A 225 0.11 2.64 -10.00
CA ILE A 225 -1.05 3.05 -10.80
C ILE A 225 -0.54 4.04 -11.84
N ILE A 226 -0.59 3.64 -13.11
CA ILE A 226 -0.16 4.43 -14.27
C ILE A 226 -1.40 4.79 -15.10
N GLY A 227 -1.44 6.01 -15.63
CA GLY A 227 -2.53 6.44 -16.52
C GLY A 227 -3.89 6.60 -15.83
N GLY A 228 -3.89 6.83 -14.51
CA GLY A 228 -5.11 7.22 -13.80
C GLY A 228 -5.71 8.50 -14.37
N ALA A 229 -7.03 8.66 -14.27
CA ALA A 229 -7.72 9.88 -14.68
C ALA A 229 -7.14 11.08 -13.91
N VAL A 230 -6.48 11.98 -14.62
CA VAL A 230 -6.06 13.28 -14.10
C VAL A 230 -7.23 14.22 -14.34
N PHE A 231 -7.81 14.74 -13.26
CA PHE A 231 -8.88 15.74 -13.30
C PHE A 231 -8.33 17.12 -12.97
#